data_AF-A0A7S2C0I9-F1
#
_entry.id   AF-A0A7S2C0I9-F1
#
_cell.length_a   1.000
_cell.length_b   1.000
_cell.length_c   1.000
_cell.angle_alpha   90.00
_cell.angle_beta   90.00
_cell.angle_gamma   90.00
#
_symmetry.space_group_name_H-M   'P 1'
#
loop_
_entity.id
_entity.type
_entity.pdbx_description
1 polymer ?
#
loop_
_entity_poly.entity_id
_entity_poly.type
_entity_poly.pdbx_seq_one_letter_code
_entity_poly.pdbx_strand_id
1 'polypeptide(L)'
;SVDHSVDHSVDHSVDHSVDHSVDRDRLAEVSYAKAARARLVAMDSWMWSGASGRWHDLDLSRAGEPLSQETAAAYMPLWAGAHSDAQAARAVEALGRSKLMQAGGVATTLLNTSQQWDWPNAWPPLQQMLVEGLARCGGDGGPALAEDLATRWLASNMLGWQRDAVMHEKYDATRPGERGAGGEYTPQVGFGWSNGVVLWMIDRFVKEGSDVAKKLEAIGATLSTVD
;
A
#
# COMPACT_ATOMS: atom_id res chain seq x y z
N SER A 1 -63.07 -55.77 -30.58
CA SER A 1 -62.12 -55.13 -31.50
C SER A 1 -62.54 -53.70 -31.77
N VAL A 2 -62.03 -52.74 -30.98
CA VAL A 2 -61.43 -51.48 -31.44
C VAL A 2 -60.54 -51.04 -30.28
N ASP A 3 -59.25 -51.06 -30.53
CA ASP A 3 -58.16 -50.58 -29.69
C ASP A 3 -57.84 -49.16 -30.17
N HIS A 4 -57.89 -48.16 -29.28
CA HIS A 4 -57.31 -46.84 -29.53
C HIS A 4 -56.59 -46.35 -28.27
N SER A 5 -55.29 -46.60 -28.31
CA SER A 5 -54.21 -46.05 -27.52
C SER A 5 -54.28 -44.52 -27.39
N VAL A 6 -54.22 -44.03 -26.16
CA VAL A 6 -53.97 -42.62 -25.84
C VAL A 6 -52.45 -42.42 -25.82
N ASP A 7 -51.94 -41.63 -26.76
CA ASP A 7 -50.55 -41.18 -26.84
C ASP A 7 -50.32 -40.03 -25.85
N HIS A 8 -49.53 -40.28 -24.81
CA HIS A 8 -49.03 -39.24 -23.91
C HIS A 8 -47.64 -38.81 -24.39
N SER A 9 -47.61 -37.83 -25.30
CA SER A 9 -46.39 -37.09 -25.61
C SER A 9 -46.05 -36.19 -24.41
N VAL A 10 -44.95 -36.52 -23.74
CA VAL A 10 -44.34 -35.70 -22.69
C VAL A 10 -43.56 -34.58 -23.39
N ASP A 11 -44.09 -33.36 -23.33
CA ASP A 11 -43.39 -32.15 -23.77
C ASP A 11 -42.26 -31.84 -22.77
N HIS A 12 -41.02 -32.13 -23.17
CA HIS A 12 -39.83 -31.67 -22.48
C HIS A 12 -39.53 -30.23 -22.93
N SER A 13 -40.25 -29.26 -22.36
CA SER A 13 -39.85 -27.86 -22.43
C SER A 13 -38.58 -27.67 -21.60
N VAL A 14 -37.43 -27.61 -22.29
CA VAL A 14 -36.14 -27.22 -21.70
C VAL A 14 -36.26 -25.76 -21.26
N ASP A 15 -36.21 -25.53 -19.95
CA ASP A 15 -36.12 -24.19 -19.37
C ASP A 15 -34.78 -23.56 -19.76
N HIS A 16 -34.79 -22.74 -20.80
CA HIS A 16 -33.69 -21.84 -21.15
C HIS A 16 -33.80 -20.56 -20.32
N SER A 17 -33.73 -20.67 -18.99
CA SER A 17 -33.40 -19.54 -18.13
C SER A 17 -31.89 -19.27 -18.24
N VAL A 18 -31.49 -18.60 -19.33
CA VAL A 18 -30.14 -18.03 -19.41
C VAL A 18 -30.03 -17.01 -18.29
N ASP A 19 -29.20 -17.32 -17.29
CA ASP A 19 -28.97 -16.45 -16.15
C ASP A 19 -28.28 -15.15 -16.61
N HIS A 20 -29.09 -14.15 -16.93
CA HIS A 20 -28.66 -12.83 -17.37
C HIS A 20 -27.78 -12.08 -16.35
N SER A 21 -27.70 -12.56 -15.10
CA SER A 21 -26.79 -12.00 -14.10
C SER A 21 -25.34 -12.44 -14.34
N VAL A 22 -25.12 -13.72 -14.68
CA VAL A 22 -23.79 -14.28 -14.98
C VAL A 22 -23.18 -13.66 -16.24
N ASP A 23 -23.99 -13.38 -17.26
CA ASP A 23 -23.51 -12.70 -18.47
C ASP A 23 -23.14 -11.23 -18.21
N ARG A 24 -23.84 -10.56 -17.28
CA ARG A 24 -23.54 -9.17 -16.91
C ARG A 24 -22.22 -9.07 -16.14
N ASP A 25 -22.00 -9.98 -15.20
CA ASP A 25 -20.77 -10.00 -14.40
C ASP A 25 -19.54 -10.29 -15.26
N ARG A 26 -19.66 -11.22 -16.22
CA ARG A 26 -18.61 -11.49 -17.21
C ARG A 26 -18.32 -10.30 -18.12
N LEU A 27 -19.36 -9.60 -18.60
CA LEU A 27 -19.17 -8.40 -19.41
C LEU A 27 -18.50 -7.27 -18.61
N ALA A 28 -18.86 -7.12 -17.33
CA ALA A 28 -18.23 -6.17 -16.42
C ALA A 28 -16.76 -6.53 -16.17
N GLU A 29 -16.44 -7.80 -15.91
CA GLU A 29 -15.08 -8.30 -15.75
C GLU A 29 -14.19 -7.95 -16.96
N VAL A 30 -14.64 -8.27 -18.18
CA VAL A 30 -13.91 -7.96 -19.42
C VAL A 30 -13.70 -6.44 -19.58
N SER A 31 -14.73 -5.65 -19.27
CA SER A 31 -14.65 -4.18 -19.33
C SER A 31 -13.63 -3.62 -18.34
N TYR A 32 -13.65 -4.08 -17.08
CA TYR A 32 -12.70 -3.64 -16.06
C TYR A 32 -11.27 -4.09 -16.38
N ALA A 33 -11.09 -5.31 -16.88
CA ALA A 33 -9.78 -5.81 -17.31
C ALA A 33 -9.20 -4.95 -18.45
N LYS A 34 -10.04 -4.57 -19.42
CA LYS A 34 -9.65 -3.66 -20.52
C LYS A 34 -9.27 -2.27 -19.98
N ALA A 35 -10.05 -1.72 -19.06
CA ALA A 35 -9.77 -0.41 -18.45
C ALA A 35 -8.47 -0.44 -17.62
N ALA A 36 -8.24 -1.49 -16.83
CA ALA A 36 -7.01 -1.69 -16.07
C ALA A 36 -5.80 -1.77 -17.01
N ARG A 37 -5.87 -2.57 -18.09
CA ARG A 37 -4.79 -2.65 -19.08
C ARG A 37 -4.50 -1.31 -19.76
N ALA A 38 -5.53 -0.56 -20.14
CA ALA A 38 -5.35 0.76 -20.73
C ALA A 38 -4.67 1.73 -19.75
N ARG A 39 -5.02 1.67 -18.46
CA ARG A 39 -4.36 2.45 -17.40
C ARG A 39 -2.89 2.07 -17.22
N LEU A 40 -2.56 0.77 -17.22
CA LEU A 40 -1.17 0.31 -17.13
C LEU A 40 -0.31 0.85 -18.27
N VAL A 41 -0.81 0.76 -19.51
CA VAL A 41 -0.11 1.31 -20.69
C VAL A 41 0.11 2.80 -20.57
N ALA A 42 -0.89 3.56 -20.10
CA ALA A 42 -0.76 5.00 -19.89
C ALA A 42 0.25 5.34 -18.78
N MET A 43 0.19 4.66 -17.63
CA MET A 43 1.14 4.88 -16.52
C MET A 43 2.58 4.58 -16.95
N ASP A 44 2.79 3.49 -17.71
CA ASP A 44 4.09 3.13 -18.26
C ASP A 44 4.61 4.19 -19.26
N SER A 45 3.73 4.69 -20.13
CA SER A 45 4.11 5.65 -21.18
C SER A 45 4.43 7.04 -20.65
N TRP A 46 3.67 7.50 -19.65
CA TRP A 46 3.70 8.90 -19.23
C TRP A 46 4.36 9.11 -17.87
N MET A 47 4.14 8.21 -16.92
CA MET A 47 4.53 8.42 -15.53
C MET A 47 5.83 7.70 -15.17
N TRP A 48 6.09 6.52 -15.74
CA TRP A 48 7.28 5.74 -15.42
C TRP A 48 8.56 6.39 -15.98
N SER A 49 9.59 6.48 -15.15
CA SER A 49 10.94 6.87 -15.59
C SER A 49 11.94 5.80 -15.20
N GLY A 50 12.53 5.13 -16.20
CA GLY A 50 13.60 4.15 -15.97
C GLY A 50 14.87 4.77 -15.40
N ALA A 51 15.10 6.07 -15.59
CA ALA A 51 16.27 6.78 -15.07
C ALA A 51 16.18 7.04 -13.56
N SER A 52 15.00 7.42 -13.06
CA SER A 52 14.76 7.62 -11.63
C SER A 52 14.30 6.34 -10.93
N GLY A 53 13.83 5.35 -11.69
CA GLY A 53 13.29 4.08 -11.18
C GLY A 53 11.95 4.26 -10.47
N ARG A 54 11.17 5.30 -10.79
CA ARG A 54 9.90 5.59 -10.11
C ARG A 54 8.86 6.20 -11.06
N TRP A 55 7.62 6.28 -10.59
CA TRP A 55 6.55 6.99 -11.28
C TRP A 55 6.51 8.46 -10.87
N HIS A 56 6.14 9.31 -11.82
CA HIS A 56 6.08 10.76 -11.67
C HIS A 56 4.65 11.25 -11.87
N ASP A 57 4.24 12.21 -11.05
CA ASP A 57 3.07 13.02 -11.34
C ASP A 57 3.34 13.92 -12.55
N LEU A 58 2.29 14.28 -13.30
CA LEU A 58 2.40 15.04 -14.54
C LEU A 58 1.82 16.44 -14.35
N ASP A 59 2.54 17.46 -14.83
CA ASP A 59 2.05 18.83 -14.86
C ASP A 59 1.26 19.07 -16.17
N LEU A 60 -0.06 19.02 -16.07
CA LEU A 60 -0.95 19.24 -17.21
C LEU A 60 -0.92 20.68 -17.73
N SER A 61 -0.53 21.66 -16.91
CA SER A 61 -0.33 23.04 -17.37
C SER A 61 0.90 23.19 -18.26
N ARG A 62 1.83 22.24 -18.14
CA ARG A 62 3.07 22.14 -18.93
C ARG A 62 3.02 20.94 -19.87
N ALA A 63 1.89 20.76 -20.55
CA ALA A 63 1.70 19.72 -21.56
C ALA A 63 2.01 18.28 -21.08
N GLY A 64 1.85 18.00 -19.79
CA GLY A 64 2.10 16.68 -19.20
C GLY A 64 3.56 16.40 -18.88
N GLU A 65 4.39 17.43 -18.71
CA GLU A 65 5.78 17.26 -18.27
C GLU A 65 5.84 16.55 -16.89
N PRO A 66 6.72 15.55 -16.71
CA PRO A 66 6.89 14.88 -15.42
C PRO A 66 7.46 15.81 -14.35
N LEU A 67 6.86 15.79 -13.16
CA LEU A 67 7.36 16.51 -11.99
C LEU A 67 8.60 15.82 -11.42
N SER A 68 9.65 16.59 -11.13
CA SER A 68 10.90 16.04 -10.57
C SER A 68 10.80 15.70 -9.09
N GLN A 69 9.82 16.26 -8.37
CA GLN A 69 9.64 16.05 -6.94
C GLN A 69 9.49 14.56 -6.61
N GLU A 70 10.18 14.15 -5.55
CA GLU A 70 10.07 12.80 -5.00
C GLU A 70 9.08 12.78 -3.85
N THR A 71 8.10 11.90 -3.96
CA THR A 71 7.04 11.69 -2.98
C THR A 71 6.89 10.19 -2.74
N ALA A 72 6.38 9.79 -1.58
CA ALA A 72 6.06 8.39 -1.30
C ALA A 72 5.04 7.83 -2.32
N ALA A 73 4.17 8.70 -2.86
CA ALA A 73 3.16 8.34 -3.85
C ALA A 73 3.76 7.76 -5.14
N ALA A 74 4.99 8.16 -5.48
CA ALA A 74 5.75 7.67 -6.64
C ALA A 74 5.94 6.15 -6.67
N TYR A 75 5.72 5.47 -5.54
CA TYR A 75 5.92 4.01 -5.38
C TYR A 75 4.60 3.25 -5.16
N MET A 76 3.46 3.93 -5.08
CA MET A 76 2.14 3.30 -4.90
C MET A 76 1.73 2.35 -6.02
N PRO A 77 2.25 2.46 -7.27
CA PRO A 77 2.01 1.42 -8.26
C PRO A 77 2.46 0.03 -7.81
N LEU A 78 3.47 -0.10 -6.93
CA LEU A 78 3.86 -1.37 -6.30
C LEU A 78 2.71 -2.00 -5.50
N TRP A 79 2.03 -1.18 -4.68
CA TRP A 79 0.88 -1.62 -3.92
C TRP A 79 -0.28 -2.03 -4.83
N ALA A 80 -0.57 -1.22 -5.85
CA ALA A 80 -1.66 -1.47 -6.78
C ALA A 80 -1.42 -2.67 -7.72
N GLY A 81 -0.22 -3.26 -7.73
CA GLY A 81 0.18 -4.25 -8.73
C GLY A 81 0.26 -3.69 -10.15
N ALA A 82 0.42 -2.36 -10.26
CA ALA A 82 0.37 -1.62 -11.52
C ALA A 82 1.75 -1.44 -12.14
N HIS A 83 2.51 -2.54 -12.24
CA HIS A 83 3.90 -2.54 -12.71
C HIS A 83 4.25 -3.88 -13.37
N SER A 84 5.30 -3.87 -14.20
CA SER A 84 6.03 -5.09 -14.58
C SER A 84 7.02 -5.51 -13.47
N ASP A 85 7.52 -6.74 -13.54
CA ASP A 85 8.56 -7.23 -12.59
C ASP A 85 9.84 -6.38 -12.67
N ALA A 86 10.23 -5.95 -13.88
CA ALA A 86 11.40 -5.10 -14.08
C ALA A 86 11.21 -3.71 -13.44
N GLN A 87 10.01 -3.12 -13.57
CA GLN A 87 9.67 -1.87 -12.90
C GLN A 87 9.68 -2.03 -11.37
N ALA A 88 9.11 -3.12 -10.85
CA ALA A 88 9.15 -3.42 -9.43
C ALA A 88 10.58 -3.49 -8.90
N ALA A 89 11.45 -4.28 -9.53
CA ALA A 89 12.85 -4.41 -9.11
C ALA A 89 13.57 -3.05 -9.08
N ARG A 90 13.36 -2.22 -10.10
CA ARG A 90 13.95 -0.86 -10.17
C ARG A 90 13.38 0.08 -9.11
N ALA A 91 12.07 0.02 -8.86
CA ALA A 91 11.41 0.86 -7.87
C ALA A 91 11.78 0.48 -6.44
N VAL A 92 11.93 -0.81 -6.14
CA VAL A 92 12.47 -1.30 -4.86
C VAL A 92 13.88 -0.74 -4.64
N GLU A 93 14.76 -0.87 -5.64
CA GLU A 93 16.13 -0.35 -5.60
C GLU A 93 16.17 1.18 -5.42
N ALA A 94 15.30 1.90 -6.12
CA ALA A 94 15.18 3.34 -6.03
C ALA A 94 14.69 3.80 -4.64
N LEU A 95 13.62 3.19 -4.12
CA LEU A 95 13.09 3.51 -2.79
C LEU A 95 14.10 3.22 -1.68
N GLY A 96 14.80 2.07 -1.76
CA GLY A 96 15.81 1.69 -0.77
C GLY A 96 16.99 2.67 -0.69
N ARG A 97 17.30 3.40 -1.77
CA ARG A 97 18.31 4.46 -1.81
C ARG A 97 17.74 5.86 -1.61
N SER A 98 16.42 6.00 -1.58
CA SER A 98 15.75 7.29 -1.50
C SER A 98 15.97 7.94 -0.14
N LYS A 99 16.04 9.28 -0.13
CA LYS A 99 15.99 10.07 1.10
C LYS A 99 14.60 10.07 1.75
N LEU A 100 13.58 9.50 1.10
CA LEU A 100 12.28 9.30 1.73
C LEU A 100 12.37 8.23 2.83
N MET A 101 13.22 7.21 2.67
CA MET A 101 13.42 6.17 3.68
C MET A 101 14.23 6.75 4.86
N GLN A 102 13.59 6.87 6.01
CA GLN A 102 14.17 7.47 7.22
C GLN A 102 14.11 6.49 8.40
N ALA A 103 14.66 6.89 9.55
CA ALA A 103 14.76 6.02 10.73
C ALA A 103 13.40 5.67 11.34
N GLY A 104 12.41 6.57 11.25
CA GLY A 104 11.07 6.43 11.79
C GLY A 104 10.00 6.05 10.76
N GLY A 105 10.40 5.72 9.52
CA GLY A 105 9.50 5.36 8.41
C GLY A 105 9.81 6.12 7.13
N VAL A 106 8.92 6.04 6.15
CA VAL A 106 9.02 6.77 4.88
C VAL A 106 8.37 8.15 5.01
N ALA A 107 9.14 9.21 4.77
CA ALA A 107 8.65 10.58 4.69
C ALA A 107 7.70 10.76 3.49
N THR A 108 6.76 11.69 3.60
CA THR A 108 5.77 11.94 2.54
C THR A 108 6.40 12.51 1.27
N THR A 109 7.27 13.50 1.45
CA THR A 109 8.04 14.18 0.39
C THR A 109 9.43 14.52 0.93
N LEU A 110 10.24 15.19 0.11
CA LEU A 110 11.51 15.81 0.52
C LEU A 110 11.42 17.34 0.69
N LEU A 111 10.22 17.92 0.60
CA LEU A 111 10.03 19.36 0.73
C LEU A 111 9.66 19.72 2.17
N ASN A 112 10.33 20.73 2.73
CA ASN A 112 10.00 21.26 4.04
C ASN A 112 9.16 22.55 3.90
N THR A 113 7.85 22.40 3.79
CA THR A 113 6.92 23.50 3.50
C THR A 113 6.09 23.90 4.71
N SER A 114 6.27 23.25 5.86
CA SER A 114 5.37 23.26 7.04
C SER A 114 3.98 22.66 6.83
N GLN A 115 3.64 22.19 5.62
CA GLN A 115 2.40 21.47 5.35
C GLN A 115 2.44 20.05 5.95
N GLN A 116 1.26 19.48 6.24
CA GLN A 116 1.20 18.20 6.93
C GLN A 116 1.65 17.02 6.06
N TRP A 117 1.44 17.10 4.75
CA TRP A 117 1.81 16.06 3.77
C TRP A 117 3.17 16.34 3.13
N ASP A 118 4.10 16.89 3.91
CA ASP A 118 5.45 17.23 3.48
C ASP A 118 6.47 16.81 4.55
N TRP A 119 7.75 16.88 4.20
CA TRP A 119 8.84 16.54 5.11
C TRP A 119 8.79 17.40 6.39
N PRO A 120 9.01 16.81 7.59
CA PRO A 120 9.48 15.45 7.86
C PRO A 120 8.36 14.42 8.14
N ASN A 121 7.10 14.73 7.86
CA ASN A 121 5.99 13.88 8.29
C ASN A 121 5.93 12.55 7.52
N ALA A 122 5.72 11.47 8.27
CA ALA A 122 5.35 10.14 7.79
C ALA A 122 3.92 9.80 8.23
N TRP A 123 3.14 9.28 7.27
CA TRP A 123 1.74 8.93 7.51
C TRP A 123 1.53 7.42 7.49
N PRO A 124 0.80 6.86 8.46
CA PRO A 124 0.48 5.43 8.56
C PRO A 124 -0.02 4.79 7.24
N PRO A 125 -0.99 5.36 6.50
CA PRO A 125 -1.46 4.75 5.25
C PRO A 125 -0.38 4.62 4.17
N LEU A 126 0.54 5.59 4.06
CA LEU A 126 1.65 5.51 3.12
C LEU A 126 2.59 4.37 3.49
N GLN A 127 2.85 4.17 4.78
CA GLN A 127 3.71 3.07 5.25
C GLN A 127 3.08 1.72 4.91
N GLN A 128 1.79 1.54 5.19
CA GLN A 128 1.10 0.28 4.92
C GLN A 128 1.12 -0.06 3.44
N MET A 129 0.73 0.89 2.57
CA MET A 129 0.74 0.66 1.12
C MET A 129 2.13 0.28 0.62
N LEU A 130 3.18 0.98 1.07
CA LEU A 130 4.56 0.66 0.71
C LEU A 130 4.96 -0.74 1.18
N VAL A 131 4.79 -1.05 2.46
CA VAL A 131 5.15 -2.37 3.01
C VAL A 131 4.39 -3.49 2.29
N GLU A 132 3.10 -3.31 2.05
CA GLU A 132 2.27 -4.31 1.38
C GLU A 132 2.68 -4.52 -0.10
N GLY A 133 2.96 -3.42 -0.83
CA GLY A 133 3.45 -3.49 -2.20
C GLY A 133 4.84 -4.13 -2.29
N LEU A 134 5.77 -3.70 -1.44
CA LEU A 134 7.13 -4.23 -1.38
C LEU A 134 7.15 -5.74 -1.06
N ALA A 135 6.31 -6.19 -0.13
CA ALA A 135 6.22 -7.60 0.26
C ALA A 135 5.69 -8.51 -0.86
N ARG A 136 5.04 -7.95 -1.89
CA ARG A 136 4.58 -8.69 -3.08
C ARG A 136 5.56 -8.66 -4.26
N CYS A 137 6.56 -7.78 -4.23
CA CYS A 137 7.55 -7.71 -5.29
C CYS A 137 8.38 -9.01 -5.33
N GLY A 138 8.66 -9.52 -6.53
CA GLY A 138 9.47 -10.72 -6.71
C GLY A 138 10.93 -10.57 -6.28
N GLY A 139 11.58 -11.70 -5.97
CA GLY A 139 12.94 -11.76 -5.43
C GLY A 139 13.02 -11.36 -3.95
N ASP A 140 14.22 -11.36 -3.38
CA ASP A 140 14.40 -11.14 -1.93
C ASP A 140 14.46 -9.64 -1.55
N GLY A 141 14.73 -8.74 -2.49
CA GLY A 141 14.96 -7.32 -2.22
C GLY A 141 13.70 -6.57 -1.76
N GLY A 142 12.55 -6.84 -2.38
CA GLY A 142 11.27 -6.22 -2.00
C GLY A 142 10.81 -6.63 -0.60
N PRO A 143 10.68 -7.93 -0.32
CA PRO A 143 10.36 -8.44 1.02
C PRO A 143 11.32 -7.97 2.11
N ALA A 144 12.63 -7.94 1.85
CA ALA A 144 13.61 -7.42 2.81
C ALA A 144 13.41 -5.93 3.12
N LEU A 145 13.13 -5.11 2.09
CA LEU A 145 12.85 -3.68 2.29
C LEU A 145 11.51 -3.46 3.00
N ALA A 146 10.52 -4.31 2.75
CA ALA A 146 9.24 -4.30 3.47
C ALA A 146 9.43 -4.57 4.96
N GLU A 147 10.25 -5.58 5.31
CA GLU A 147 10.56 -5.90 6.71
C GLU A 147 11.33 -4.78 7.40
N ASP A 148 12.32 -4.18 6.73
CA ASP A 148 13.08 -3.03 7.26
C ASP A 148 12.15 -1.84 7.54
N LEU A 149 11.28 -1.50 6.58
CA LEU A 149 10.30 -0.42 6.75
C LEU A 149 9.30 -0.73 7.87
N ALA A 150 8.76 -1.95 7.93
CA ALA A 150 7.85 -2.36 8.99
C ALA A 150 8.53 -2.27 10.37
N THR A 151 9.79 -2.70 10.48
CA THR A 151 10.56 -2.61 11.73
C THR A 151 10.74 -1.17 12.19
N ARG A 152 11.16 -0.28 11.28
CA ARG A 152 11.34 1.16 11.57
C ARG A 152 10.04 1.82 12.01
N TRP A 153 8.95 1.51 11.31
CA TRP A 153 7.64 2.07 11.60
C TRP A 153 7.12 1.59 12.97
N LEU A 154 7.16 0.28 13.23
CA LEU A 154 6.77 -0.30 14.52
C LEU A 154 7.59 0.29 15.67
N ALA A 155 8.92 0.35 15.51
CA ALA A 155 9.82 0.98 16.48
C ALA A 155 9.40 2.42 16.80
N SER A 156 9.18 3.24 15.76
CA SER A 156 8.77 4.63 15.92
C SER A 156 7.43 4.75 16.67
N ASN A 157 6.44 3.94 16.30
CA ASN A 157 5.13 4.00 16.93
C ASN A 157 5.16 3.56 18.39
N MET A 158 5.89 2.49 18.69
CA MET A 158 6.01 1.94 20.05
C MET A 158 6.77 2.88 20.98
N LEU A 159 7.87 3.48 20.52
CA LEU A 159 8.61 4.49 21.31
C LEU A 159 7.72 5.71 21.61
N GLY A 160 6.92 6.16 20.63
CA GLY A 160 5.98 7.26 20.82
C GLY A 160 4.87 6.90 21.81
N TRP A 161 4.31 5.70 21.68
CA TRP A 161 3.27 5.21 22.58
C TRP A 161 3.77 5.03 24.02
N GLN A 162 4.96 4.47 24.22
CA GLN A 162 5.55 4.31 25.55
C GLN A 162 5.76 5.66 26.27
N ARG A 163 6.12 6.70 25.51
CA ARG A 163 6.33 8.04 26.06
C ARG A 163 5.02 8.78 26.33
N ASP A 164 4.08 8.71 25.39
CA ASP A 164 2.91 9.60 25.38
C ASP A 164 1.60 8.89 25.80
N ALA A 165 1.63 7.56 25.98
CA ALA A 165 0.48 6.67 26.24
C ALA A 165 -0.62 6.73 25.17
N VAL A 166 -0.35 7.34 24.02
CA VAL A 166 -1.29 7.51 22.91
C VAL A 166 -0.59 7.29 21.57
N MET A 167 -1.36 6.88 20.56
CA MET A 167 -0.92 6.83 19.17
C MET A 167 -1.22 8.16 18.48
N HIS A 168 -0.31 8.65 17.65
CA HIS A 168 -0.46 9.94 16.95
C HIS A 168 -1.03 9.76 15.54
N GLU A 169 -1.71 10.78 15.02
CA GLU A 169 -2.19 10.84 13.62
C GLU A 169 -1.06 10.60 12.60
N LYS A 170 0.12 11.14 12.87
CA LYS A 170 1.31 11.12 12.02
C LYS A 170 2.57 11.22 12.86
N TYR A 171 3.70 10.77 12.32
CA TYR A 171 4.98 10.69 13.02
C TYR A 171 6.06 11.48 12.26
N ASP A 172 7.13 11.86 12.96
CA ASP A 172 8.32 12.40 12.33
C ASP A 172 9.15 11.25 11.75
N ALA A 173 9.32 11.22 10.44
CA ALA A 173 10.07 10.16 9.76
C ALA A 173 11.55 10.11 10.19
N THR A 174 12.13 11.24 10.61
CA THR A 174 13.55 11.36 10.93
C THR A 174 13.87 11.03 12.39
N ARG A 175 12.87 11.13 13.27
CA ARG A 175 13.03 11.00 14.73
C ARG A 175 12.06 9.94 15.26
N PRO A 176 12.49 8.67 15.36
CA PRO A 176 11.66 7.59 15.88
C PRO A 176 11.04 7.94 17.23
N GLY A 177 9.73 7.69 17.36
CA GLY A 177 8.98 8.03 18.56
C GLY A 177 8.43 9.45 18.58
N GLU A 178 8.92 10.38 17.78
CA GLU A 178 8.36 11.73 17.74
C GLU A 178 7.09 11.81 16.87
N ARG A 179 6.11 12.58 17.34
CA ARG A 179 4.92 12.90 16.55
C ARG A 179 5.27 13.85 15.41
N GLY A 180 4.57 13.72 14.30
CA GLY A 180 4.62 14.69 13.21
C GLY A 180 3.94 16.02 13.60
N ALA A 181 4.16 17.06 12.80
CA ALA A 181 3.70 18.42 13.09
C ALA A 181 3.28 19.16 11.81
N GLY A 182 2.98 20.45 11.92
CA GLY A 182 2.62 21.31 10.80
C GLY A 182 1.15 21.25 10.41
N GLY A 183 0.80 22.10 9.45
CA GLY A 183 -0.57 22.30 8.95
C GLY A 183 -1.45 23.23 9.78
N GLU A 184 -2.74 23.18 9.46
CA GLU A 184 -3.75 24.15 9.89
C GLU A 184 -4.39 23.84 11.24
N TYR A 185 -4.19 22.63 11.79
CA TYR A 185 -4.85 22.20 13.03
C TYR A 185 -3.93 21.39 13.95
N THR A 186 -4.30 21.37 15.23
CA THR A 186 -3.58 20.62 16.27
C THR A 186 -3.62 19.12 16.00
N PRO A 187 -2.47 18.41 16.01
CA PRO A 187 -2.42 16.97 15.81
C PRO A 187 -3.40 16.18 16.70
N GLN A 188 -4.02 15.15 16.13
CA GLN A 188 -5.02 14.30 16.80
C GLN A 188 -4.37 13.02 17.37
N VAL A 189 -5.00 12.42 18.39
CA VAL A 189 -4.50 11.24 19.12
C VAL A 189 -5.47 10.05 19.05
N GLY A 190 -4.95 8.85 19.33
CA GLY A 190 -5.65 7.57 19.25
C GLY A 190 -5.94 7.10 17.81
N PHE A 191 -5.43 7.80 16.81
CA PHE A 191 -5.96 7.84 15.45
C PHE A 191 -6.15 6.47 14.78
N GLY A 192 -7.32 6.24 14.16
CA GLY A 192 -7.75 4.91 13.69
C GLY A 192 -6.79 4.23 12.72
N TRP A 193 -6.26 4.94 11.72
CA TRP A 193 -5.27 4.35 10.80
C TRP A 193 -3.96 3.99 11.50
N SER A 194 -3.58 4.64 12.60
CA SER A 194 -2.26 4.45 13.22
C SER A 194 -2.28 3.15 13.97
N ASN A 195 -3.35 2.96 14.74
CA ASN A 195 -3.65 1.71 15.42
C ASN A 195 -3.79 0.57 14.42
N GLY A 196 -4.59 0.76 13.36
CA GLY A 196 -4.84 -0.28 12.35
C GLY A 196 -3.56 -0.74 11.65
N VAL A 197 -2.72 0.21 11.22
CA VAL A 197 -1.45 -0.10 10.53
C VAL A 197 -0.48 -0.82 11.46
N VAL A 198 -0.34 -0.38 12.71
CA VAL A 198 0.55 -1.03 13.68
C VAL A 198 0.08 -2.44 14.01
N LEU A 199 -1.21 -2.65 14.24
CA LEU A 199 -1.78 -3.99 14.47
C LEU A 199 -1.56 -4.91 13.27
N TRP A 200 -1.78 -4.39 12.06
CA TRP A 200 -1.55 -5.14 10.82
C TRP A 200 -0.07 -5.53 10.65
N MET A 201 0.87 -4.62 10.96
CA MET A 201 2.31 -4.92 10.88
C MET A 201 2.75 -5.90 11.97
N ILE A 202 2.20 -5.81 13.19
CA ILE A 202 2.48 -6.78 14.26
C ILE A 202 2.05 -8.17 13.82
N ASP A 203 0.81 -8.35 13.39
CA ASP A 203 0.26 -9.64 12.93
C ASP A 203 1.13 -10.27 11.84
N ARG A 204 1.64 -9.44 10.92
CA ARG A 204 2.34 -9.92 9.73
C ARG A 204 3.84 -10.17 9.95
N PHE A 205 4.51 -9.35 10.74
CA PHE A 205 5.98 -9.33 10.85
C PHE A 205 6.51 -9.73 12.22
N VAL A 206 5.71 -9.61 13.29
CA VAL A 206 6.18 -9.86 14.67
C VAL A 206 5.74 -11.26 15.09
N LYS A 207 6.61 -12.23 14.85
CA LYS A 207 6.48 -13.59 15.38
C LYS A 207 7.58 -13.86 16.40
N GLU A 208 7.34 -14.79 17.32
CA GLU A 208 8.37 -15.23 18.28
C GLU A 208 9.65 -15.63 17.53
N GLY A 209 10.79 -15.06 17.93
CA GLY A 209 12.09 -15.31 17.30
C GLY A 209 12.31 -14.69 15.92
N SER A 210 11.35 -13.92 15.38
CA SER A 210 11.54 -13.15 14.13
C SER A 210 12.59 -12.05 14.30
N ASP A 211 13.23 -11.66 13.21
CA ASP A 211 14.24 -10.59 13.25
C ASP A 211 13.63 -9.24 13.58
N VAL A 212 12.37 -8.99 13.19
CA VAL A 212 11.61 -7.81 13.62
C VAL A 212 11.44 -7.80 15.14
N ALA A 213 10.98 -8.91 15.74
CA ALA A 213 10.79 -9.00 17.19
C ALA A 213 12.10 -8.71 17.95
N LYS A 214 13.22 -9.35 17.53
CA LYS A 214 14.54 -9.13 18.15
C LYS A 214 15.00 -7.67 18.04
N LYS A 215 14.79 -7.04 16.88
CA LYS A 215 15.15 -5.62 16.66
C LYS A 215 14.33 -4.69 17.56
N LEU A 216 13.04 -4.96 17.69
CA LEU A 216 12.15 -4.20 18.58
C LEU A 216 12.54 -4.36 20.07
N GLU A 217 12.85 -5.59 20.50
CA GLU A 217 13.36 -5.87 21.85
C GLU A 217 14.67 -5.14 22.15
N ALA A 218 15.62 -5.15 21.20
CA ALA A 218 16.93 -4.54 21.37
C ALA A 218 16.89 -3.02 21.61
N ILE A 219 15.83 -2.34 21.15
CA ILE A 219 15.64 -0.90 21.33
C ILE A 219 14.63 -0.57 22.44
N GLY A 220 14.19 -1.56 23.21
CA GLY A 220 13.18 -1.39 24.27
C GLY A 220 11.78 -1.09 23.76
N ALA A 221 11.53 -1.21 22.45
CA ALA A 221 10.22 -1.08 21.83
C ALA A 221 9.47 -2.42 21.96
N THR A 222 9.23 -2.88 23.18
CA THR A 222 8.48 -4.12 23.44
C THR A 222 7.04 -3.82 23.82
N LEU A 223 6.14 -4.71 23.42
CA LEU A 223 4.82 -4.82 24.02
C LEU A 223 5.06 -5.49 25.37
N SER A 224 5.38 -4.73 26.42
CA SER A 224 5.41 -5.31 27.77
C SER A 224 4.04 -5.94 28.02
N THR A 225 3.99 -7.24 28.26
CA THR A 225 2.79 -7.87 28.81
C THR A 225 2.51 -7.14 30.12
N VAL A 226 1.35 -6.48 30.17
CA VAL A 226 0.82 -6.00 31.44
C VAL A 226 0.44 -7.27 32.18
N ASP A 227 1.22 -7.62 33.22
CA ASP A 227 0.84 -8.64 34.20
C ASP A 227 -0.47 -8.27 34.91
#